data_AF-A0A1F5L1T7-F1
#
_entry.id   AF-A0A1F5L1T7-F1
#
_cell.length_a   1.000
_cell.length_b   1.000
_cell.length_c   1.000
_cell.angle_alpha   90.00
_cell.angle_beta   90.00
_cell.angle_gamma   90.00
#
_symmetry.space_group_name_H-M   'P 1'
#
loop_
_entity.id
_entity.type
_entity.pdbx_description
1 polymer ?
#
loop_
_entity_poly.entity_id
_entity_poly.type
_entity_poly.pdbx_seq_one_letter_code
_entity_poly.pdbx_strand_id
1 'polypeptide(L)'
;MIRSVPSFYRQTLPSGRIPSEFRPSLGVQRNSMRSSTREDGPMFDLATDSHSIALIREFWESGKIVSTVCHGTAALLNVKLSNSSFLLANTPVTGLANSEEDGTNSSGYMPFMLETELNKISGGKDEKASANWASHVVVAMDGRLLTGQNPESAKIWRR
;
A
#
# COMPACT_ATOMS: atom_id res chain seq x y z
N MET A 1 29.33 20.82 -42.88
CA MET A 1 28.99 19.85 -43.95
C MET A 1 28.32 18.66 -43.31
N ILE A 2 27.02 18.54 -43.57
CA ILE A 2 26.08 17.61 -42.96
C ILE A 2 26.31 16.20 -43.54
N ARG A 3 26.51 15.19 -42.69
CA ARG A 3 26.59 13.79 -43.13
C ARG A 3 25.17 13.19 -43.11
N SER A 4 24.75 12.82 -44.31
CA SER A 4 23.46 12.26 -44.70
C SER A 4 23.25 10.80 -44.24
N VAL A 5 22.01 10.51 -43.87
CA VAL A 5 21.50 9.21 -43.39
C VAL A 5 21.21 8.27 -44.59
N PRO A 6 21.46 6.95 -44.52
CA PRO A 6 21.09 6.03 -45.59
C PRO A 6 19.60 5.67 -45.59
N SER A 7 19.03 5.70 -46.79
CA SER A 7 17.66 5.32 -47.14
C SER A 7 17.53 3.81 -47.29
N PHE A 8 16.65 3.17 -46.52
CA PHE A 8 16.19 1.80 -46.80
C PHE A 8 14.81 1.55 -46.17
N TYR A 9 13.74 1.96 -46.85
CA TYR A 9 12.43 1.30 -46.77
C TYR A 9 11.59 1.75 -47.98
N ARG A 10 11.58 0.91 -49.02
CA ARG A 10 10.57 0.94 -50.07
C ARG A 10 10.22 -0.50 -50.41
N GLN A 11 9.14 -1.01 -49.83
CA GLN A 11 8.39 -2.12 -50.41
C GLN A 11 6.90 -1.82 -50.29
N THR A 12 6.22 -2.25 -51.32
CA THR A 12 4.92 -1.83 -51.87
C THR A 12 3.75 -2.51 -51.16
N LEU A 13 2.71 -1.74 -50.82
CA LEU A 13 1.39 -2.27 -50.47
C LEU A 13 0.45 -2.16 -51.68
N PRO A 14 -0.24 -3.23 -52.08
CA PRO A 14 -1.46 -3.12 -52.88
C PRO A 14 -2.72 -3.31 -52.02
N SER A 15 -3.61 -2.32 -52.14
CA SER A 15 -5.08 -2.37 -52.12
C SER A 15 -5.82 -3.18 -51.04
N GLY A 16 -6.68 -2.47 -50.31
CA GLY A 16 -7.49 -2.94 -49.20
C GLY A 16 -8.45 -4.10 -49.47
N ARG A 17 -8.60 -4.93 -48.43
CA ARG A 17 -9.84 -5.51 -47.87
C ARG A 17 -9.46 -6.20 -46.56
N ILE A 18 -10.19 -5.94 -45.47
CA ILE A 18 -9.98 -6.59 -44.16
C ILE A 18 -10.99 -7.75 -44.08
N PRO A 19 -10.56 -9.02 -43.95
CA PRO A 19 -11.48 -10.12 -43.66
C PRO A 19 -11.84 -10.13 -42.16
N SER A 20 -13.14 -10.18 -41.86
CA SER A 20 -13.66 -10.55 -40.54
C SER A 20 -13.38 -12.04 -40.28
N GLU A 21 -12.97 -12.37 -39.06
CA GLU A 21 -12.69 -13.71 -38.51
C GLU A 21 -11.22 -14.15 -38.54
N PHE A 22 -10.49 -13.79 -37.49
CA PHE A 22 -9.39 -14.60 -36.98
C PHE A 22 -9.38 -14.52 -35.44
N ARG A 23 -9.91 -15.56 -34.79
CA ARG A 23 -9.74 -15.82 -33.35
C ARG A 23 -8.62 -16.85 -33.19
N PRO A 24 -7.51 -16.55 -32.51
CA PRO A 24 -6.65 -17.58 -31.96
C PRO A 24 -6.92 -17.75 -30.46
N SER A 25 -7.39 -18.95 -30.12
CA SER A 25 -7.38 -19.49 -28.77
C SER A 25 -5.97 -19.97 -28.39
N LEU A 26 -5.72 -19.92 -27.08
CA LEU A 26 -4.69 -20.64 -26.33
C LEU A 26 -3.22 -20.19 -26.46
N GLY A 27 -2.70 -19.77 -25.31
CA GLY A 27 -1.48 -20.38 -24.82
C GLY A 27 -0.18 -19.63 -25.00
N VAL A 28 -0.13 -18.35 -24.61
CA VAL A 28 1.15 -17.73 -24.21
C VAL A 28 1.03 -17.45 -22.72
N GLN A 29 1.53 -18.37 -21.89
CA GLN A 29 1.97 -18.00 -20.55
C GLN A 29 3.05 -16.95 -20.76
N ARG A 30 2.65 -15.68 -20.61
CA ARG A 30 3.59 -14.59 -20.50
C ARG A 30 4.42 -14.90 -19.27
N ASN A 31 5.74 -15.00 -19.46
CA ASN A 31 6.74 -14.80 -18.42
C ASN A 31 6.43 -13.46 -17.75
N SER A 32 5.52 -13.52 -16.78
CA SER A 32 5.09 -12.44 -15.94
C SER A 32 6.00 -12.51 -14.73
N MET A 33 7.12 -11.80 -14.79
CA MET A 33 7.64 -11.25 -13.55
C MET A 33 6.74 -10.06 -13.23
N ARG A 34 5.63 -10.34 -12.54
CA ARG A 34 4.94 -9.30 -11.77
C ARG A 34 5.90 -8.97 -10.64
N SER A 35 6.48 -7.78 -10.62
CA SER A 35 7.02 -7.26 -9.38
C SER A 35 5.84 -7.11 -8.42
N SER A 36 5.78 -7.95 -7.40
CA SER A 36 4.85 -7.87 -6.26
C SER A 36 5.11 -6.66 -5.36
N THR A 37 6.16 -5.87 -5.61
CA THR A 37 6.37 -4.61 -4.92
C THR A 37 5.32 -3.59 -5.33
N ARG A 38 4.30 -3.35 -4.47
CA ARG A 38 3.76 -1.98 -4.28
C ARG A 38 2.81 -1.68 -3.11
N GLU A 39 2.52 -2.56 -2.15
CA GLU A 39 1.81 -2.13 -0.91
C GLU A 39 2.48 -2.58 0.40
N ASP A 40 3.16 -3.72 0.43
CA ASP A 40 3.79 -4.25 1.66
C ASP A 40 5.10 -3.55 2.06
N GLY A 41 5.65 -2.69 1.19
CA GLY A 41 6.93 -1.98 1.38
C GLY A 41 7.15 -1.43 2.81
N PRO A 42 6.18 -0.67 3.37
CA PRO A 42 6.27 -0.09 4.71
C PRO A 42 6.56 -1.10 5.84
N MET A 43 6.22 -2.38 5.66
CA MET A 43 6.53 -3.44 6.61
C MET A 43 8.03 -3.69 6.72
N PHE A 44 8.78 -3.48 5.63
CA PHE A 44 10.21 -3.78 5.54
C PHE A 44 11.10 -2.57 5.77
N ASP A 45 10.68 -1.39 5.30
CA ASP A 45 11.47 -0.16 5.40
C ASP A 45 10.96 0.77 6.50
N LEU A 46 9.77 1.35 6.33
CA LEU A 46 9.28 2.47 7.13
C LEU A 46 8.99 2.09 8.57
N ALA A 47 8.68 0.82 8.86
CA ALA A 47 8.44 0.34 10.22
C ALA A 47 9.65 0.53 11.14
N THR A 48 10.88 0.56 10.59
CA THR A 48 12.12 0.67 11.39
C THR A 48 13.04 1.81 10.96
N ASP A 49 12.73 2.52 9.88
CA ASP A 49 13.53 3.67 9.42
C ASP A 49 13.48 4.84 10.41
N SER A 50 14.65 5.21 10.94
CA SER A 50 14.76 6.24 11.97
C SER A 50 14.40 7.64 11.48
N HIS A 51 14.60 7.93 10.19
CA HIS A 51 14.23 9.21 9.60
C HIS A 51 12.72 9.34 9.47
N SER A 52 12.05 8.32 8.93
CA SER A 52 10.59 8.20 8.85
C SER A 52 9.95 8.37 10.23
N ILE A 53 10.44 7.63 11.22
CA ILE A 53 9.95 7.71 12.61
C ILE A 53 10.12 9.14 13.17
N ALA A 54 11.29 9.76 12.97
CA ALA A 54 11.56 11.11 13.44
C ALA A 54 10.65 12.15 12.77
N LEU A 55 10.43 12.04 11.45
CA LEU A 55 9.56 12.92 10.69
C LEU A 55 8.10 12.80 11.12
N ILE A 56 7.59 11.56 11.29
CA ILE A 56 6.21 11.34 11.75
C ILE A 56 6.02 11.93 13.14
N ARG A 57 6.97 11.74 14.05
CA ARG A 57 6.95 12.33 15.39
C ARG A 57 6.89 13.86 15.31
N GLU A 58 7.76 14.50 14.52
CA GLU A 58 7.78 15.96 14.36
C GLU A 58 6.46 16.48 13.78
N PHE A 59 5.91 15.78 12.78
CA PHE A 59 4.63 16.13 12.16
C PHE A 59 3.50 16.07 13.18
N TRP A 60 3.47 15.00 13.97
CA TRP A 60 2.49 14.79 15.03
C TRP A 60 2.60 15.83 16.15
N GLU A 61 3.81 16.12 16.63
CA GLU A 61 4.03 17.08 17.71
C GLU A 61 3.78 18.53 17.25
N SER A 62 3.89 18.81 15.95
CA SER A 62 3.53 20.09 15.33
C SER A 62 2.02 20.31 15.12
N GLY A 63 1.17 19.46 15.70
CA GLY A 63 -0.29 19.60 15.60
C GLY A 63 -0.89 19.16 14.26
N LYS A 64 -0.11 18.54 13.37
CA LYS A 64 -0.58 18.15 12.04
C LYS A 64 -1.38 16.83 12.08
N ILE A 65 -2.08 16.57 10.98
CA ILE A 65 -2.83 15.32 10.75
C ILE A 65 -1.87 14.25 10.24
N VAL A 66 -2.00 13.02 10.76
CA VAL A 66 -1.29 11.82 10.30
C VAL A 66 -2.32 10.83 9.79
N SER A 67 -2.06 10.29 8.59
CA SER A 67 -3.01 9.50 7.82
C SER A 67 -2.29 8.30 7.21
N THR A 68 -2.70 7.07 7.55
CA THR A 68 -2.15 5.83 6.95
C THR A 68 -3.24 4.87 6.47
N VAL A 69 -2.91 4.00 5.52
CA VAL A 69 -3.83 2.99 5.00
C VAL A 69 -3.10 1.69 4.69
N CYS A 70 -3.78 0.55 4.80
CA CYS A 70 -3.23 -0.77 4.47
C CYS A 70 -1.95 -1.05 5.29
N HIS A 71 -0.87 -1.51 4.66
CA HIS A 71 0.43 -1.67 5.32
C HIS A 71 1.12 -0.37 5.70
N GLY A 72 0.69 0.78 5.17
CA GLY A 72 1.27 2.07 5.52
C GLY A 72 1.19 2.37 7.02
N THR A 73 0.24 1.78 7.74
CA THR A 73 0.12 1.91 9.20
C THR A 73 1.32 1.31 9.94
N ALA A 74 2.10 0.41 9.30
CA ALA A 74 3.34 -0.13 9.86
C ALA A 74 4.37 0.96 10.23
N ALA A 75 4.37 2.09 9.51
CA ALA A 75 5.25 3.22 9.79
C ALA A 75 5.01 3.87 11.17
N LEU A 76 3.84 3.63 11.78
CA LEU A 76 3.47 4.19 13.08
C LEU A 76 3.90 3.33 14.26
N LEU A 77 4.24 2.05 14.05
CA LEU A 77 4.46 1.06 15.11
C LEU A 77 5.54 1.49 16.11
N ASN A 78 6.61 2.12 15.62
CA ASN A 78 7.77 2.49 16.43
C ASN A 78 7.86 4.00 16.73
N VAL A 79 6.82 4.77 16.41
CA VAL A 79 6.80 6.21 16.68
C VAL A 79 6.62 6.46 18.18
N LYS A 80 7.67 6.94 18.83
CA LYS A 80 7.65 7.40 20.22
C LYS A 80 7.62 8.92 20.27
N LEU A 81 6.76 9.47 21.10
CA LEU A 81 6.63 10.90 21.34
C LEU A 81 7.70 11.38 22.34
N SER A 82 7.85 12.70 22.51
CA SER A 82 8.83 13.31 23.42
C SER A 82 8.61 12.93 24.89
N ASN A 83 7.41 12.49 25.26
CA ASN A 83 7.10 11.94 26.58
C ASN A 83 7.47 10.44 26.72
N SER A 84 8.17 9.86 25.73
CA SER A 84 8.54 8.44 25.65
C SER A 84 7.39 7.43 25.46
N SER A 85 6.13 7.87 25.34
CA SER A 85 5.02 6.97 24.99
C SER A 85 4.97 6.71 23.49
N PHE A 86 4.50 5.54 23.09
CA PHE A 86 4.18 5.29 21.68
C PHE A 86 3.00 6.16 21.24
N LEU A 87 3.03 6.65 19.99
CA LEU A 87 1.94 7.42 19.41
C LEU A 87 0.64 6.62 19.45
N LEU A 88 0.68 5.32 19.15
CA LEU A 88 -0.50 4.46 19.12
C LEU A 88 -0.95 3.94 20.50
N ALA A 89 -0.23 4.25 21.59
CA ALA A 89 -0.57 3.71 22.91
C ALA A 89 -2.00 4.08 23.32
N ASN A 90 -2.80 3.08 23.72
CA ASN A 90 -4.21 3.25 24.10
C ASN A 90 -5.08 3.98 23.06
N THR A 91 -4.74 3.87 21.77
CA THR A 91 -5.41 4.62 20.70
C THR A 91 -6.08 3.67 19.71
N PRO A 92 -7.37 3.88 19.36
CA PRO A 92 -8.02 3.15 18.28
C PRO A 92 -7.26 3.28 16.97
N VAL A 93 -7.04 2.15 16.29
CA VAL A 93 -6.24 2.10 15.07
C VAL A 93 -6.74 0.97 14.16
N THR A 94 -6.50 1.08 12.85
CA THR A 94 -6.71 -0.04 11.92
C THR A 94 -5.59 -0.11 10.89
N GLY A 95 -5.40 -1.28 10.31
CA GLY A 95 -4.48 -1.60 9.23
C GLY A 95 -4.91 -2.91 8.58
N LEU A 96 -4.14 -3.41 7.62
CA LEU A 96 -4.51 -4.65 6.93
C LEU A 96 -4.70 -5.79 7.93
N ALA A 97 -5.85 -6.47 7.86
CA ALA A 97 -6.17 -7.57 8.75
C ALA A 97 -5.33 -8.82 8.39
N ASN A 98 -5.03 -9.64 9.39
CA ASN A 98 -4.29 -10.90 9.18
C ASN A 98 -5.04 -11.83 8.22
N SER A 99 -6.38 -11.87 8.29
CA SER A 99 -7.21 -12.65 7.38
C SER A 99 -7.18 -12.15 5.93
N GLU A 100 -6.89 -10.87 5.72
CA GLU A 100 -6.71 -10.30 4.38
C GLU A 100 -5.31 -10.65 3.85
N GLU A 101 -4.28 -10.50 4.68
CA GLU A 101 -2.90 -10.90 4.38
C GLU A 101 -2.82 -12.39 4.01
N ASP A 102 -3.41 -13.27 4.83
CA ASP A 102 -3.49 -14.72 4.59
C ASP A 102 -4.20 -15.03 3.27
N GLY A 103 -5.24 -14.27 2.93
CA GLY A 103 -5.96 -14.40 1.67
C GLY A 103 -5.11 -14.09 0.44
N THR A 104 -4.01 -13.36 0.59
CA THR A 104 -3.05 -13.09 -0.50
C THR A 104 -1.94 -14.14 -0.64
N ASN A 105 -1.83 -15.08 0.31
CA ASN A 105 -0.72 -16.03 0.43
C ASN A 105 0.67 -15.37 0.62
N SER A 106 0.72 -14.15 1.17
CA SER A 106 1.97 -13.40 1.39
C SER A 106 2.47 -13.46 2.84
N SER A 107 1.66 -13.96 3.77
CA SER A 107 1.96 -13.99 5.21
C SER A 107 3.31 -14.63 5.57
N GLY A 108 3.70 -15.68 4.84
CA GLY A 108 4.97 -16.37 5.06
C GLY A 108 6.23 -15.55 4.72
N TYR A 109 6.07 -14.44 4.00
CA TYR A 109 7.16 -13.55 3.60
C TYR A 109 7.18 -12.23 4.40
N MET A 110 6.12 -11.95 5.15
CA MET A 110 6.03 -10.73 5.94
C MET A 110 6.93 -10.81 7.18
N PRO A 111 7.64 -9.72 7.53
CA PRO A 111 8.53 -9.71 8.69
C PRO A 111 7.76 -9.81 10.02
N PHE A 112 6.49 -9.40 10.02
CA PHE A 112 5.55 -9.51 11.12
C PHE A 112 4.12 -9.38 10.57
N MET A 113 3.13 -9.72 11.40
CA MET A 113 1.71 -9.53 11.09
C MET A 113 1.26 -8.15 11.58
N LEU A 114 0.78 -7.30 10.67
CA LEU A 114 0.47 -5.90 10.98
C LEU A 114 -0.61 -5.77 12.07
N GLU A 115 -1.73 -6.45 11.89
CA GLU A 115 -2.83 -6.46 12.87
C GLU A 115 -2.33 -6.85 14.27
N THR A 116 -1.46 -7.86 14.35
CA THR A 116 -0.93 -8.35 15.62
C THR A 116 -0.07 -7.31 16.32
N GLU A 117 0.82 -6.63 15.59
CA GLU A 117 1.65 -5.58 16.17
C GLU A 117 0.84 -4.31 16.50
N LEU A 118 -0.16 -3.96 15.69
CA LEU A 118 -1.09 -2.86 15.99
C LEU A 118 -1.90 -3.12 17.25
N ASN A 119 -2.43 -4.33 17.41
CA ASN A 119 -3.20 -4.70 18.60
C ASN A 119 -2.31 -4.67 19.86
N LYS A 120 -1.07 -5.13 19.75
CA LYS A 120 -0.08 -5.11 20.84
C LYS A 120 0.30 -3.69 21.26
N ILE A 121 0.63 -2.81 20.31
CA ILE A 121 1.08 -1.45 20.62
C ILE A 121 -0.05 -0.54 21.09
N SER A 122 -1.27 -0.76 20.59
CA SER A 122 -2.46 0.01 20.96
C SER A 122 -3.09 -0.42 22.29
N GLY A 123 -2.69 -1.57 22.83
CA GLY A 123 -3.27 -2.13 24.04
C GLY A 123 -4.66 -2.74 23.80
N GLY A 124 -4.86 -3.41 22.68
CA GLY A 124 -6.12 -4.10 22.38
C GLY A 124 -7.13 -3.27 21.57
N LYS A 125 -6.70 -2.18 20.93
CA LYS A 125 -7.59 -1.22 20.25
C LYS A 125 -7.48 -1.23 18.73
N ASP A 126 -7.02 -2.35 18.16
CA ASP A 126 -7.13 -2.58 16.73
C ASP A 126 -8.60 -2.81 16.34
N GLU A 127 -9.08 -2.10 15.33
CA GLU A 127 -10.43 -2.24 14.77
C GLU A 127 -10.36 -2.80 13.35
N LYS A 128 -11.38 -3.59 12.99
CA LYS A 128 -11.48 -4.25 11.69
C LYS A 128 -12.90 -4.20 11.17
N ALA A 129 -13.02 -4.18 9.85
CA ALA A 129 -14.27 -4.38 9.14
C ALA A 129 -14.87 -5.75 9.46
N SER A 130 -16.19 -5.85 9.34
CA SER A 130 -16.93 -7.11 9.53
C SER A 130 -16.67 -8.15 8.43
N ALA A 131 -16.10 -7.72 7.30
CA ALA A 131 -15.73 -8.58 6.17
C ALA A 131 -14.40 -8.15 5.57
N ASN A 132 -13.60 -9.13 5.12
CA ASN A 132 -12.36 -8.86 4.38
C ASN A 132 -12.64 -7.98 3.16
N TRP A 133 -11.73 -7.04 2.88
CA TRP A 133 -11.78 -6.08 1.79
C TRP A 133 -12.95 -5.09 1.85
N ALA A 134 -13.74 -5.10 2.93
CA ALA A 134 -14.70 -4.03 3.18
C ALA A 134 -13.95 -2.77 3.66
N SER A 135 -14.42 -1.62 3.22
CA SER A 135 -13.86 -0.33 3.61
C SER A 135 -14.09 -0.07 5.10
N HIS A 136 -13.02 0.22 5.82
CA HIS A 136 -13.06 0.58 7.24
C HIS A 136 -11.99 1.62 7.58
N VAL A 137 -12.40 2.68 8.28
CA VAL A 137 -11.56 3.82 8.67
C VAL A 137 -11.79 4.11 10.14
N VAL A 138 -10.69 4.28 10.87
CA VAL A 138 -10.70 4.72 12.26
C VAL A 138 -10.20 6.16 12.31
N VAL A 139 -10.96 7.01 13.00
CA VAL A 139 -10.60 8.40 13.28
C VAL A 139 -10.42 8.57 14.78
N ALA A 140 -9.21 8.90 15.21
CA ALA A 140 -8.84 8.99 16.62
C ALA A 140 -8.17 10.33 16.95
N MET A 141 -7.92 10.56 18.25
CA MET A 141 -7.15 11.71 18.76
C MET A 141 -7.65 13.05 18.20
N ASP A 142 -8.92 13.33 18.46
CA ASP A 142 -9.59 14.57 18.03
C ASP A 142 -9.54 14.81 16.52
N GLY A 143 -9.56 13.73 15.73
CA GLY A 143 -9.56 13.79 14.27
C GLY A 143 -8.18 13.99 13.64
N ARG A 144 -7.10 13.89 14.42
CA ARG A 144 -5.73 14.09 13.92
C ARG A 144 -5.05 12.81 13.46
N LEU A 145 -5.54 11.65 13.91
CA LEU A 145 -5.07 10.35 13.46
C LEU A 145 -6.16 9.66 12.65
N LEU A 146 -5.90 9.42 11.37
CA LEU A 146 -6.79 8.68 10.49
C LEU A 146 -6.08 7.43 10.00
N THR A 147 -6.69 6.27 10.21
CA THR A 147 -6.13 5.00 9.73
C THR A 147 -7.18 4.22 8.94
N GLY A 148 -6.76 3.58 7.85
CA GLY A 148 -7.63 2.81 6.97
C GLY A 148 -7.15 1.36 6.83
N GLN A 149 -8.08 0.42 6.89
CA GLN A 149 -7.76 -1.01 6.87
C GLN A 149 -7.10 -1.46 5.57
N ASN A 150 -7.66 -1.12 4.41
CA ASN A 150 -7.25 -1.67 3.11
C ASN A 150 -7.42 -0.62 1.99
N PRO A 151 -7.07 -0.92 0.72
CA PRO A 151 -7.19 0.05 -0.37
C PRO A 151 -8.61 0.58 -0.60
N GLU A 152 -9.65 -0.18 -0.25
CA GLU A 152 -11.04 0.30 -0.33
C GLU A 152 -11.31 1.44 0.65
N SER A 153 -10.66 1.42 1.83
CA SER A 153 -10.73 2.49 2.83
C SER A 153 -10.21 3.84 2.33
N ALA A 154 -9.22 3.85 1.42
CA ALA A 154 -8.66 5.08 0.88
C ALA A 154 -9.69 5.91 0.07
N LYS A 155 -10.76 5.27 -0.43
CA LYS A 155 -11.82 5.95 -1.17
C LYS A 155 -12.67 6.86 -0.28
N ILE A 156 -12.73 6.59 1.02
CA ILE A 156 -13.49 7.41 1.98
C ILE A 156 -12.91 8.82 2.11
N TRP A 157 -11.58 8.97 2.00
CA TRP A 157 -10.87 10.22 2.30
C TRP A 157 -10.95 11.26 1.17
N ARG A 158 -11.52 10.90 0.02
CA ARG A 158 -11.59 11.75 -1.19
C ARG A 158 -12.81 12.69 -1.22
N ARG A 159 -13.35 13.07 -0.06
CA ARG A 159 -14.49 14.00 0.04
C ARG A 159 -14.05 15.32 0.64
#